data_AF-A0A8K1CCH4-F1
#
_entry.id   AF-A0A8K1CCH4-F1
#
_cell.length_a   1.000
_cell.length_b   1.000
_cell.length_c   1.000
_cell.angle_alpha   90.00
_cell.angle_beta   90.00
_cell.angle_gamma   90.00
#
_symmetry.space_group_name_H-M   'P 1'
#
loop_
_entity.id
_entity.type
_entity.pdbx_description
1 polymer ?
#
loop_
_entity_poly.entity_id
_entity_poly.type
_entity_poly.pdbx_seq_one_letter_code
_entity_poly.pdbx_strand_id
1 'polypeptide(L)'
;MASLLRRLKLFTAGTTPARRFQACEHEYIYGGDNAELFEQAVALMEKKKFEQQKLFVHEQVTEQIKTQFEALLKVPVKAQSGPKISLSGFDREEPTHDPAQKGERDIVRELLGYSLKVEASSVPNAGEGVKIQGRLPIGSLVALFPGAVYLPEHFKKPQYLREVSNNVYARARFDSIIIDAKNETPSPRNPLAVAHKINHPPAGSSPNVMPFSYDFPPEEPFTDPDYQQFIPNSFVEMPSRISMFGKRALVHGLAFITTADIEDGEELFLNYRYNPDNELPEWYTSVDADSDRAMWK
;
A
#
# COMPACT_ATOMS: atom_id res chain seq x y z
N MET A 1 -22.18 -1.06 3.00
CA MET A 1 -21.04 -0.48 2.27
C MET A 1 -21.47 0.47 1.16
N ALA A 2 -22.23 0.00 0.15
CA ALA A 2 -22.58 0.81 -1.03
C ALA A 2 -23.22 2.17 -0.70
N SER A 3 -24.09 2.26 0.31
CA SER A 3 -24.74 3.54 0.67
C SER A 3 -23.81 4.55 1.35
N LEU A 4 -22.79 4.11 2.09
CA LEU A 4 -21.82 4.99 2.77
C LEU A 4 -20.75 5.47 1.78
N LEU A 5 -20.18 4.56 0.98
CA LEU A 5 -19.17 4.90 -0.03
C LEU A 5 -19.73 5.81 -1.14
N ARG A 6 -20.98 5.58 -1.58
CA ARG A 6 -21.68 6.48 -2.52
C ARG A 6 -21.88 7.88 -1.94
N ARG A 7 -22.15 8.01 -0.64
CA ARG A 7 -22.28 9.33 0.04
C ARG A 7 -20.94 10.05 0.19
N LEU A 8 -19.85 9.30 0.35
CA LEU A 8 -18.49 9.82 0.52
C LEU A 8 -17.83 10.26 -0.81
N LYS A 9 -18.45 9.94 -1.96
CA LYS A 9 -17.88 10.20 -3.30
C LYS A 9 -16.42 9.75 -3.40
N LEU A 10 -16.11 8.60 -2.79
CA LEU A 10 -14.77 8.05 -2.89
C LEU A 10 -14.52 7.63 -4.33
N PHE A 11 -13.40 8.10 -4.87
CA PHE A 11 -13.03 7.79 -6.24
C PHE A 11 -12.52 6.36 -6.38
N THR A 12 -12.05 5.73 -5.30
CA THR A 12 -11.33 4.47 -5.40
C THR A 12 -11.71 3.48 -4.32
N ALA A 13 -11.72 2.20 -4.67
CA ALA A 13 -11.81 1.11 -3.70
C ALA A 13 -10.39 0.68 -3.31
N GLY A 14 -10.11 0.66 -2.00
CA GLY A 14 -8.79 0.34 -1.45
C GLY A 14 -8.54 -1.14 -1.23
N THR A 15 -9.46 -2.03 -1.60
CA THR A 15 -9.36 -3.47 -1.34
C THR A 15 -10.05 -4.27 -2.45
N THR A 16 -9.50 -5.46 -2.79
CA THR A 16 -10.19 -6.50 -3.58
C THR A 16 -10.86 -7.51 -2.61
N PRO A 17 -12.13 -7.92 -2.79
CA PRO A 17 -12.76 -8.85 -1.86
C PRO A 17 -11.99 -10.17 -1.89
N ALA A 18 -11.72 -10.79 -0.75
CA ALA A 18 -10.90 -12.01 -0.73
C ALA A 18 -11.49 -13.18 -1.56
N ARG A 19 -12.80 -13.17 -1.89
CA ARG A 19 -13.43 -14.10 -2.85
C ARG A 19 -12.82 -14.04 -4.26
N ARG A 20 -12.10 -12.96 -4.59
CA ARG A 20 -11.46 -12.75 -5.90
C ARG A 20 -9.96 -13.05 -5.93
N PHE A 21 -9.34 -13.49 -4.83
CA PHE A 21 -8.04 -14.18 -4.95
C PHE A 21 -8.19 -15.33 -5.97
N GLN A 22 -9.24 -16.15 -5.83
CA GLN A 22 -9.56 -17.26 -6.75
C GLN A 22 -9.98 -16.88 -8.18
N ALA A 23 -10.38 -15.62 -8.45
CA ALA A 23 -10.93 -15.23 -9.76
C ALA A 23 -9.97 -14.38 -10.60
N CYS A 24 -9.11 -13.58 -9.96
CA CYS A 24 -7.99 -12.93 -10.66
C CYS A 24 -6.91 -13.95 -11.08
N GLU A 25 -6.87 -15.11 -10.42
CA GLU A 25 -5.86 -16.15 -10.62
C GLU A 25 -5.99 -16.94 -11.94
N HIS A 26 -7.15 -16.91 -12.62
CA HIS A 26 -7.35 -17.64 -13.88
C HIS A 26 -6.75 -16.96 -15.13
N GLU A 27 -6.32 -15.70 -15.04
CA GLU A 27 -5.84 -14.91 -16.20
C GLU A 27 -4.31 -14.69 -16.24
N TYR A 28 -3.57 -15.11 -15.21
CA TYR A 28 -2.11 -14.96 -15.17
C TYR A 28 -1.42 -16.29 -15.51
N ILE A 29 -0.77 -16.33 -16.68
CA ILE A 29 -0.09 -17.51 -17.22
C ILE A 29 1.15 -17.80 -16.35
N TYR A 30 1.09 -18.82 -15.51
CA TYR A 30 2.25 -19.33 -14.77
C TYR A 30 3.17 -20.18 -15.67
N GLY A 31 4.49 -19.99 -15.53
CA GLY A 31 5.51 -20.90 -16.04
C GLY A 31 5.53 -22.24 -15.29
N GLY A 32 5.90 -23.32 -15.98
CA GLY A 32 5.56 -24.71 -15.71
C GLY A 32 5.87 -25.32 -14.32
N ASP A 33 6.79 -24.79 -13.52
CA ASP A 33 7.11 -25.34 -12.18
C ASP A 33 6.20 -24.76 -11.07
N ASN A 34 5.63 -23.56 -11.26
CA ASN A 34 4.78 -22.90 -10.27
C ASN A 34 3.31 -23.36 -10.36
N ALA A 35 2.93 -24.02 -11.46
CA ALA A 35 1.56 -24.43 -11.70
C ALA A 35 1.08 -25.51 -10.70
N GLU A 36 1.91 -26.49 -10.36
CA GLU A 36 1.51 -27.56 -9.42
C GLU A 36 1.39 -27.05 -7.98
N LEU A 37 2.33 -26.19 -7.55
CA LEU A 37 2.25 -25.51 -6.26
C LEU A 37 1.02 -24.60 -6.18
N PHE A 38 0.70 -23.92 -7.27
CA PHE A 38 -0.49 -23.09 -7.39
C PHE A 38 -1.77 -23.91 -7.25
N GLU A 39 -1.92 -25.01 -7.99
CA GLU A 39 -3.07 -25.91 -7.88
C GLU A 39 -3.24 -26.48 -6.46
N GLN A 40 -2.13 -26.84 -5.81
CA GLN A 40 -2.15 -27.28 -4.41
C GLN A 40 -2.62 -26.17 -3.46
N ALA A 41 -2.16 -24.93 -3.67
CA ALA A 41 -2.57 -23.77 -2.87
C ALA A 41 -4.06 -23.45 -3.08
N VAL A 42 -4.54 -23.47 -4.32
CA VAL A 42 -5.97 -23.28 -4.65
C VAL A 42 -6.82 -24.37 -3.98
N ALA A 43 -6.46 -25.64 -4.15
CA ALA A 43 -7.20 -26.75 -3.57
C ALA A 43 -7.21 -26.73 -2.02
N LEU A 44 -6.14 -26.23 -1.39
CA LEU A 44 -6.09 -26.02 0.06
C LEU A 44 -7.04 -24.89 0.49
N MET A 45 -7.04 -23.79 -0.27
CA MET A 45 -7.82 -22.59 0.03
C MET A 45 -9.31 -22.79 -0.23
N GLU A 46 -9.70 -23.50 -1.29
CA GLU A 46 -11.09 -23.86 -1.60
C GLU A 46 -11.79 -24.61 -0.47
N LYS A 47 -11.03 -25.42 0.29
CA LYS A 47 -11.55 -26.18 1.43
C LYS A 47 -11.79 -25.31 2.68
N LYS A 48 -11.24 -24.09 2.71
CA LYS A 48 -11.34 -23.16 3.85
C LYS A 48 -12.52 -22.21 3.68
N LYS A 49 -13.14 -21.84 4.80
CA LYS A 49 -14.12 -20.73 4.81
C LYS A 49 -13.40 -19.41 4.56
N PHE A 50 -14.10 -18.43 4.00
CA PHE A 50 -13.57 -17.09 3.70
C PHE A 50 -12.77 -16.45 4.86
N GLU A 51 -13.29 -16.51 6.09
CA GLU A 51 -12.58 -15.97 7.26
C GLU A 51 -11.24 -16.68 7.53
N GLN A 52 -11.18 -17.99 7.27
CA GLN A 52 -9.95 -18.78 7.43
C GLN A 52 -8.96 -18.48 6.30
N GLN A 53 -9.44 -18.22 5.09
CA GLN A 53 -8.60 -17.76 3.97
C GLN A 53 -7.99 -16.39 4.28
N LYS A 54 -8.82 -15.44 4.75
CA LYS A 54 -8.36 -14.10 5.14
C LYS A 54 -7.33 -14.16 6.27
N LEU A 55 -7.55 -15.02 7.27
CA LEU A 55 -6.60 -15.21 8.37
C LEU A 55 -5.27 -15.79 7.87
N PHE A 56 -5.31 -16.79 6.98
CA PHE A 56 -4.09 -17.36 6.40
C PHE A 56 -3.27 -16.31 5.65
N VAL A 57 -3.90 -15.52 4.77
CA VAL A 57 -3.20 -14.44 4.04
C VAL A 57 -2.67 -13.40 5.00
N HIS A 58 -3.43 -13.03 6.04
CA HIS A 58 -2.99 -12.10 7.07
C HIS A 58 -1.74 -12.61 7.81
N GLU A 59 -1.69 -13.89 8.19
CA GLU A 59 -0.53 -14.52 8.83
C GLU A 59 0.69 -14.51 7.90
N GLN A 60 0.53 -14.86 6.61
CA GLN A 60 1.63 -14.82 5.64
C GLN A 60 2.18 -13.41 5.42
N VAL A 61 1.30 -12.41 5.30
CA VAL A 61 1.71 -11.00 5.19
C VAL A 61 2.40 -10.54 6.48
N THR A 62 1.93 -11.00 7.65
CA THR A 62 2.52 -10.66 8.95
C THR A 62 3.98 -11.11 9.05
N GLU A 63 4.30 -12.33 8.62
CA GLU A 63 5.68 -12.84 8.63
C GLU A 63 6.60 -12.05 7.68
N GLN A 64 6.09 -11.62 6.52
CA GLN A 64 6.84 -10.76 5.61
C GLN A 64 7.07 -9.37 6.20
N ILE A 65 6.06 -8.75 6.85
CA ILE A 65 6.22 -7.46 7.54
C ILE A 65 7.28 -7.57 8.65
N LYS A 66 7.24 -8.63 9.47
CA LYS A 66 8.23 -8.83 10.54
C LYS A 66 9.65 -8.89 9.97
N THR A 67 9.85 -9.70 8.94
CA THR A 67 11.14 -9.82 8.24
C THR A 67 11.62 -8.47 7.71
N GLN A 68 10.71 -7.70 7.11
CA GLN A 68 11.02 -6.37 6.60
C GLN A 68 11.41 -5.39 7.72
N PHE A 69 10.64 -5.35 8.81
CA PHE A 69 10.91 -4.45 9.94
C PHE A 69 12.21 -4.83 10.65
N GLU A 70 12.50 -6.11 10.83
CA GLU A 70 13.77 -6.62 11.35
C GLU A 70 14.97 -6.20 10.49
N ALA A 71 14.82 -6.20 9.17
CA ALA A 71 15.83 -5.67 8.27
C ALA A 71 16.00 -4.15 8.44
N LEU A 72 14.89 -3.40 8.51
CA LEU A 72 14.93 -1.95 8.71
C LEU A 72 15.58 -1.53 10.03
N LEU A 73 15.42 -2.33 11.10
CA LEU A 73 16.09 -2.11 12.38
C LEU A 73 17.63 -2.19 12.29
N LYS A 74 18.16 -2.92 11.30
CA LYS A 74 19.61 -3.05 11.07
C LYS A 74 20.17 -1.87 10.26
N VAL A 75 19.32 -1.02 9.69
CA VAL A 75 19.76 0.15 8.92
C VAL A 75 20.31 1.22 9.89
N PRO A 76 21.56 1.67 9.73
CA PRO A 76 22.15 2.68 10.61
C PRO A 76 21.35 3.99 10.57
N VAL A 77 20.99 4.52 11.74
CA VAL A 77 20.22 5.78 11.92
C VAL A 77 20.96 7.02 11.36
N LYS A 78 22.24 6.91 10.98
CA LYS A 78 23.06 8.00 10.45
C LYS A 78 22.83 8.23 8.93
N ALA A 79 21.67 8.76 8.56
CA ALA A 79 21.46 9.46 7.28
C ALA A 79 20.20 10.35 7.22
N GLN A 80 19.56 10.70 8.34
CA GLN A 80 18.51 11.73 8.35
C GLN A 80 19.10 13.05 8.83
N SER A 81 19.81 13.76 7.96
CA SER A 81 20.12 15.17 8.18
C SER A 81 18.80 15.96 8.11
N GLY A 82 18.18 16.19 9.26
CA GLY A 82 17.20 17.28 9.40
C GLY A 82 17.87 18.62 9.09
N PRO A 83 17.09 19.65 8.68
CA PRO A 83 17.64 20.94 8.33
C PRO A 83 18.36 21.55 9.55
N LYS A 84 19.68 21.75 9.45
CA LYS A 84 20.40 22.62 10.36
C LYS A 84 19.90 24.04 10.11
N ILE A 85 19.09 24.56 11.03
CA ILE A 85 18.81 25.99 11.09
C ILE A 85 20.13 26.66 11.50
N SER A 86 20.91 27.12 10.53
CA SER A 86 22.00 28.06 10.78
C SER A 86 21.43 29.47 10.77
N LEU A 87 21.29 30.03 11.97
CA LEU A 87 21.08 31.45 12.22
C LEU A 87 22.43 32.18 12.04
N SER A 88 22.74 32.59 10.82
CA SER A 88 23.66 33.72 10.54
C SER A 88 23.57 34.09 9.06
N GLY A 89 23.39 35.37 8.79
CA GLY A 89 23.06 35.91 7.47
C GLY A 89 24.21 35.95 6.47
N PHE A 90 23.79 36.13 5.22
CA PHE A 90 24.56 36.49 4.03
C PHE A 90 25.73 35.56 3.68
N ASP A 91 25.44 34.58 2.82
CA ASP A 91 26.08 34.48 1.50
C ASP A 91 25.27 33.54 0.59
N ARG A 92 25.06 33.96 -0.66
CA ARG A 92 24.47 33.15 -1.74
C ARG A 92 25.60 32.35 -2.36
N GLU A 93 25.68 31.06 -2.05
CA GLU A 93 26.41 30.10 -2.88
C GLU A 93 25.37 29.32 -3.70
N GLU A 94 25.42 29.47 -5.03
CA GLU A 94 24.72 28.57 -5.93
C GLU A 94 25.37 27.18 -5.84
N PRO A 95 24.60 26.09 -5.73
CA PRO A 95 25.18 24.75 -5.69
C PRO A 95 25.74 24.42 -7.07
N THR A 96 27.07 24.44 -7.17
CA THR A 96 27.78 23.89 -8.31
C THR A 96 27.50 22.39 -8.39
N HIS A 97 26.95 21.98 -9.53
CA HIS A 97 26.63 20.60 -9.86
C HIS A 97 27.96 19.83 -10.03
N ASP A 98 28.37 19.08 -9.01
CA ASP A 98 29.54 18.18 -9.11
C ASP A 98 29.06 16.79 -9.59
N PRO A 99 29.46 16.32 -10.79
CA PRO A 99 28.87 15.14 -11.45
C PRO A 99 29.47 13.80 -11.01
N ALA A 100 29.81 13.63 -9.73
CA ALA A 100 30.46 12.41 -9.25
C ALA A 100 29.96 11.97 -7.86
N GLN A 101 28.67 11.65 -7.72
CA GLN A 101 28.20 10.86 -6.57
C GLN A 101 28.56 9.39 -6.76
N LYS A 102 29.71 9.04 -6.19
CA LYS A 102 30.18 7.69 -5.92
C LYS A 102 29.06 6.91 -5.20
N GLY A 103 28.57 5.84 -5.82
CA GLY A 103 27.31 5.17 -5.49
C GLY A 103 27.03 5.03 -3.99
N GLU A 104 25.99 5.72 -3.52
CA GLU A 104 25.41 5.46 -2.21
C GLU A 104 24.94 4.02 -2.17
N ARG A 105 25.44 3.23 -1.22
CA ARG A 105 25.00 1.85 -1.01
C ARG A 105 23.54 1.88 -0.55
N ASP A 106 22.67 1.23 -1.30
CA ASP A 106 21.27 1.03 -0.92
C ASP A 106 21.18 -0.12 0.08
N ILE A 107 21.37 0.21 1.37
CA ILE A 107 21.37 -0.76 2.49
C ILE A 107 20.03 -1.52 2.56
N VAL A 108 18.92 -0.86 2.23
CA VAL A 108 17.59 -1.50 2.21
C VAL A 108 17.58 -2.62 1.17
N ARG A 109 18.09 -2.34 -0.04
CA ARG A 109 18.25 -3.35 -1.09
C ARG A 109 19.20 -4.48 -0.69
N GLU A 110 20.31 -4.16 -0.02
CA GLU A 110 21.26 -5.19 0.46
C GLU A 110 20.61 -6.14 1.48
N LEU A 111 19.71 -5.64 2.34
CA LEU A 111 19.07 -6.42 3.39
C LEU A 111 17.82 -7.17 2.94
N LEU A 112 17.02 -6.56 2.05
CA LEU A 112 15.75 -7.13 1.57
C LEU A 112 15.86 -7.83 0.22
N GLY A 113 16.95 -7.64 -0.50
CA GLY A 113 17.10 -8.03 -1.91
C GLY A 113 16.42 -7.08 -2.90
N TYR A 114 15.63 -6.12 -2.40
CA TYR A 114 15.00 -5.08 -3.20
C TYR A 114 14.86 -3.75 -2.45
N SER A 115 14.70 -2.65 -3.18
CA SER A 115 14.24 -1.37 -2.64
C SER A 115 13.21 -0.73 -3.56
N LEU A 116 12.46 0.24 -3.04
CA LEU A 116 11.51 1.03 -3.81
C LEU A 116 12.07 2.42 -4.10
N LYS A 117 11.91 2.89 -5.33
CA LYS A 117 12.21 4.26 -5.74
C LYS A 117 10.93 4.95 -6.18
N VAL A 118 10.66 6.11 -5.57
CA VAL A 118 9.64 7.03 -6.06
C VAL A 118 10.32 7.96 -7.06
N GLU A 119 9.98 7.82 -8.33
CA GLU A 119 10.60 8.56 -9.43
C GLU A 119 9.60 8.81 -10.56
N ALA A 120 10.01 9.47 -11.64
CA ALA A 120 9.13 9.74 -12.77
C ALA A 120 8.49 8.43 -13.30
N SER A 121 7.16 8.44 -13.38
CA SER A 121 6.37 7.34 -13.91
C SER A 121 6.67 7.13 -15.40
N SER A 122 6.60 5.88 -15.84
CA SER A 122 6.59 5.52 -17.25
C SER A 122 5.29 5.92 -17.96
N VAL A 123 4.22 6.20 -17.20
CA VAL A 123 2.93 6.65 -17.74
C VAL A 123 2.99 8.15 -18.02
N PRO A 124 2.69 8.60 -19.26
CA PRO A 124 2.70 10.02 -19.61
C PRO A 124 1.79 10.85 -18.71
N ASN A 125 2.31 11.97 -18.20
CA ASN A 125 1.59 12.91 -17.34
C ASN A 125 1.08 12.34 -16.00
N ALA A 126 1.53 11.15 -15.57
CA ALA A 126 1.15 10.56 -14.29
C ALA A 126 1.98 11.08 -13.10
N GLY A 127 3.00 11.91 -13.36
CA GLY A 127 3.89 12.43 -12.33
C GLY A 127 4.89 11.36 -11.85
N GLU A 128 4.88 11.09 -10.55
CA GLU A 128 5.73 10.06 -9.94
C GLU A 128 5.03 8.70 -9.93
N GLY A 129 5.82 7.63 -10.00
CA GLY A 129 5.41 6.26 -9.79
C GLY A 129 6.38 5.56 -8.84
N VAL A 130 6.08 4.31 -8.49
CA VAL A 130 6.94 3.48 -7.63
C VAL A 130 7.58 2.41 -8.48
N LYS A 131 8.91 2.41 -8.57
CA LYS A 131 9.67 1.38 -9.27
C LYS A 131 10.48 0.53 -8.31
N ILE A 132 10.73 -0.71 -8.70
CA ILE A 132 11.54 -1.63 -7.92
C ILE A 132 13.01 -1.58 -8.36
N GLN A 133 13.92 -1.70 -7.40
CA GLN A 133 15.32 -2.05 -7.64
C GLN A 133 15.59 -3.39 -6.97
N GLY A 134 15.66 -4.46 -7.73
CA GLY A 134 15.63 -5.85 -7.28
C GLY A 134 14.53 -6.62 -8.01
N ARG A 135 14.41 -7.91 -7.69
CA ARG A 135 13.34 -8.76 -8.23
C ARG A 135 12.46 -9.23 -7.08
N LEU A 136 11.16 -9.31 -7.31
CA LEU A 136 10.23 -9.89 -6.34
C LEU A 136 9.35 -10.94 -7.01
N PRO A 137 9.23 -12.15 -6.45
CA PRO A 137 8.27 -13.12 -6.93
C PRO A 137 6.83 -12.68 -6.64
N ILE A 138 5.88 -13.24 -7.38
CA ILE A 138 4.44 -13.17 -7.07
C ILE A 138 4.14 -13.58 -5.62
N GLY A 139 3.17 -12.90 -4.97
CA GLY A 139 2.80 -13.14 -3.58
C GLY A 139 3.68 -12.44 -2.53
N SER A 140 4.66 -11.65 -2.97
CA SER A 140 5.52 -10.85 -2.08
C SER A 140 4.82 -9.59 -1.61
N LEU A 141 4.96 -9.28 -0.32
CA LEU A 141 4.65 -7.97 0.21
C LEU A 141 5.67 -6.96 -0.33
N VAL A 142 5.20 -6.00 -1.13
CA VAL A 142 6.07 -5.03 -1.78
C VAL A 142 6.01 -3.64 -1.12
N ALA A 143 4.82 -3.19 -0.71
CA ALA A 143 4.63 -1.84 -0.19
C ALA A 143 3.52 -1.76 0.87
N LEU A 144 3.52 -0.67 1.64
CA LEU A 144 2.49 -0.33 2.62
C LEU A 144 1.85 1.01 2.25
N PHE A 145 0.54 1.14 2.48
CA PHE A 145 -0.16 2.40 2.32
C PHE A 145 -0.04 3.24 3.59
N PRO A 146 0.67 4.37 3.56
CA PRO A 146 0.75 5.25 4.72
C PRO A 146 -0.54 6.03 4.89
N GLY A 147 -0.74 6.64 6.05
CA GLY A 147 -1.81 7.62 6.21
C GLY A 147 -2.56 7.56 7.53
N ALA A 148 -3.40 8.57 7.71
CA ALA A 148 -4.34 8.67 8.81
C ALA A 148 -5.53 7.72 8.60
N VAL A 149 -5.86 6.97 9.66
CA VAL A 149 -6.93 5.98 9.68
C VAL A 149 -8.21 6.59 10.23
N TYR A 150 -9.27 6.50 9.43
CA TYR A 150 -10.62 6.93 9.75
C TYR A 150 -11.52 5.72 9.93
N LEU A 151 -12.07 5.59 11.14
CA LEU A 151 -13.03 4.56 11.49
C LEU A 151 -14.46 4.97 11.14
N PRO A 152 -15.41 4.02 11.01
CA PRO A 152 -16.82 4.34 10.80
C PRO A 152 -17.42 5.31 11.82
N GLU A 153 -16.95 5.31 13.07
CA GLU A 153 -17.40 6.25 14.10
C GLU A 153 -16.95 7.70 13.84
N HIS A 154 -15.83 7.91 13.11
CA HIS A 154 -15.30 9.23 12.79
C HIS A 154 -16.18 9.97 11.77
N PHE A 155 -16.85 9.25 10.85
CA PHE A 155 -17.70 9.86 9.82
C PHE A 155 -18.95 10.54 10.37
N LYS A 156 -19.30 10.32 11.65
CA LYS A 156 -20.35 11.07 12.34
C LYS A 156 -19.96 12.53 12.59
N LYS A 157 -18.66 12.84 12.55
CA LYS A 157 -18.12 14.19 12.72
C LYS A 157 -17.99 14.86 11.35
N PRO A 158 -18.69 16.00 11.10
CA PRO A 158 -18.71 16.62 9.78
C PRO A 158 -17.33 17.00 9.23
N GLN A 159 -16.37 17.37 10.10
CA GLN A 159 -15.01 17.72 9.69
C GLN A 159 -14.25 16.54 9.07
N TYR A 160 -14.33 15.36 9.68
CA TYR A 160 -13.66 14.16 9.16
C TYR A 160 -14.34 13.65 7.90
N LEU A 161 -15.68 13.73 7.85
CA LEU A 161 -16.43 13.40 6.65
C LEU A 161 -15.99 14.26 5.46
N ARG A 162 -15.80 15.57 5.67
CA ARG A 162 -15.32 16.48 4.63
C ARG A 162 -13.89 16.18 4.19
N GLU A 163 -12.99 15.86 5.12
CA GLU A 163 -11.58 15.57 4.80
C GLU A 163 -11.41 14.35 3.89
N VAL A 164 -12.16 13.27 4.16
CA VAL A 164 -12.06 12.04 3.35
C VAL A 164 -12.93 12.07 2.08
N SER A 165 -13.85 13.02 1.96
CA SER A 165 -14.73 13.13 0.80
C SER A 165 -14.00 13.76 -0.38
N ASN A 166 -14.16 13.20 -1.58
CA ASN A 166 -13.46 13.63 -2.80
C ASN A 166 -11.92 13.66 -2.68
N ASN A 167 -11.34 12.87 -1.76
CA ASN A 167 -9.91 12.83 -1.54
C ASN A 167 -9.27 11.73 -2.40
N VAL A 168 -8.42 12.14 -3.34
CA VAL A 168 -7.72 11.22 -4.27
C VAL A 168 -6.65 10.35 -3.59
N TYR A 169 -6.20 10.76 -2.40
CA TYR A 169 -5.25 10.02 -1.57
C TYR A 169 -5.94 9.11 -0.54
N ALA A 170 -7.27 9.13 -0.49
CA ALA A 170 -8.04 8.27 0.41
C ALA A 170 -8.38 6.93 -0.25
N ARG A 171 -8.13 5.84 0.48
CA ARG A 171 -8.47 4.47 0.08
C ARG A 171 -9.41 3.85 1.09
N ALA A 172 -10.50 3.25 0.62
CA ALA A 172 -11.50 2.60 1.48
C ALA A 172 -11.34 1.07 1.50
N ARG A 173 -11.36 0.49 2.69
CA ARG A 173 -11.42 -0.96 2.94
C ARG A 173 -12.86 -1.47 2.92
N PHE A 174 -13.05 -2.79 2.77
CA PHE A 174 -14.38 -3.42 2.84
C PHE A 174 -15.07 -3.32 4.20
N ASP A 175 -14.32 -3.15 5.28
CA ASP A 175 -14.88 -2.92 6.62
C ASP A 175 -15.27 -1.44 6.85
N SER A 176 -15.29 -0.62 5.80
CA SER A 176 -15.61 0.81 5.83
C SER A 176 -14.58 1.67 6.57
N ILE A 177 -13.37 1.16 6.81
CA ILE A 177 -12.23 1.96 7.24
C ILE A 177 -11.66 2.71 6.04
N ILE A 178 -11.26 3.97 6.23
CA ILE A 178 -10.58 4.78 5.21
C ILE A 178 -9.18 5.12 5.70
N ILE A 179 -8.19 5.01 4.81
CA ILE A 179 -6.81 5.44 5.07
C ILE A 179 -6.50 6.58 4.10
N ASP A 180 -6.03 7.70 4.63
CA ASP A 180 -5.75 8.93 3.89
C ASP A 180 -4.27 9.30 3.93
N ALA A 181 -3.61 9.26 2.77
CA ALA A 181 -2.19 9.56 2.61
C ALA A 181 -1.89 11.02 2.23
N LYS A 182 -2.88 11.93 2.21
CA LYS A 182 -2.73 13.30 1.70
C LYS A 182 -1.61 14.11 2.36
N ASN A 183 -1.37 13.89 3.65
CA ASN A 183 -0.39 14.65 4.44
C ASN A 183 0.91 13.87 4.70
N GLU A 184 1.17 12.83 3.92
CA GLU A 184 2.36 11.98 4.10
C GLU A 184 3.65 12.67 3.63
N THR A 185 4.75 12.34 4.30
CA THR A 185 6.07 12.90 3.99
C THR A 185 6.68 12.24 2.74
N PRO A 186 7.38 12.99 1.87
CA PRO A 186 8.18 12.42 0.78
C PRO A 186 9.31 11.49 1.27
N SER A 187 9.75 11.65 2.53
CA SER A 187 10.79 10.84 3.15
C SER A 187 10.24 10.06 4.34
N PRO A 188 9.49 8.96 4.11
CA PRO A 188 8.92 8.16 5.19
C PRO A 188 10.03 7.41 5.96
N ARG A 189 9.82 7.20 7.27
CA ARG A 189 10.75 6.37 8.08
C ARG A 189 10.80 4.93 7.57
N ASN A 190 9.65 4.40 7.17
CA ASN A 190 9.57 3.12 6.50
C ASN A 190 9.66 3.33 4.98
N PRO A 191 10.74 2.91 4.31
CA PRO A 191 10.91 3.09 2.87
C PRO A 191 9.88 2.33 2.01
N LEU A 192 9.16 1.36 2.60
CA LEU A 192 8.07 0.63 1.93
C LEU A 192 6.73 1.38 2.00
N ALA A 193 6.63 2.44 2.78
CA ALA A 193 5.40 3.21 3.00
C ALA A 193 5.12 4.23 1.87
N VAL A 194 5.17 3.76 0.62
CA VAL A 194 5.04 4.60 -0.58
C VAL A 194 3.88 4.17 -1.49
N ALA A 195 3.01 3.26 -1.02
CA ALA A 195 1.95 2.69 -1.88
C ALA A 195 0.92 3.72 -2.38
N HIS A 196 0.84 4.89 -1.75
CA HIS A 196 0.01 6.01 -2.21
C HIS A 196 0.50 6.67 -3.52
N LYS A 197 1.72 6.34 -3.96
CA LYS A 197 2.34 6.78 -5.23
C LYS A 197 2.26 5.72 -6.34
N ILE A 198 1.74 4.53 -6.06
CA ILE A 198 1.58 3.47 -7.06
C ILE A 198 0.46 3.88 -8.02
N ASN A 199 0.78 3.99 -9.30
CA ASN A 199 -0.14 4.48 -10.31
C ASN A 199 -1.14 3.42 -10.79
N HIS A 200 -2.16 3.87 -11.50
CA HIS A 200 -2.99 3.01 -12.32
C HIS A 200 -2.23 2.55 -13.57
N PRO A 201 -2.36 1.29 -14.03
CA PRO A 201 -1.74 0.89 -15.29
C PRO A 201 -2.27 1.71 -16.47
N PRO A 202 -1.45 1.94 -17.51
CA PRO A 202 -1.93 2.51 -18.76
C PRO A 202 -2.88 1.54 -19.48
N ALA A 203 -3.66 2.06 -20.44
CA ALA A 203 -4.59 1.25 -21.21
C ALA A 203 -3.90 0.06 -21.89
N GLY A 204 -4.45 -1.14 -21.71
CA GLY A 204 -3.90 -2.39 -22.27
C GLY A 204 -2.79 -3.04 -21.43
N SER A 205 -2.41 -2.46 -20.30
CA SER A 205 -1.47 -3.07 -19.35
C SER A 205 -2.19 -3.62 -18.11
N SER A 206 -1.66 -4.70 -17.55
CA SER A 206 -2.18 -5.31 -16.33
C SER A 206 -1.60 -4.65 -15.08
N PRO A 207 -2.37 -4.54 -13.98
CA PRO A 207 -1.79 -4.25 -12.67
C PRO A 207 -0.89 -5.42 -12.23
N ASN A 208 0.14 -5.12 -11.46
CA ASN A 208 1.08 -6.12 -10.94
C ASN A 208 1.14 -6.12 -9.39
N VAL A 209 0.28 -5.32 -8.75
CA VAL A 209 0.07 -5.35 -7.30
C VAL A 209 -1.41 -5.30 -6.93
N MET A 210 -1.76 -5.87 -5.79
CA MET A 210 -3.09 -5.79 -5.20
C MET A 210 -3.06 -5.38 -3.73
N PRO A 211 -4.06 -4.62 -3.26
CA PRO A 211 -4.13 -4.21 -1.87
C PRO A 211 -4.88 -5.25 -1.03
N PHE A 212 -4.35 -5.50 0.17
CA PHE A 212 -4.90 -6.38 1.19
C PHE A 212 -5.18 -5.58 2.47
N SER A 213 -6.39 -5.74 3.04
CA SER A 213 -6.72 -5.21 4.37
C SER A 213 -5.83 -5.87 5.41
N TYR A 214 -4.84 -5.13 5.89
CA TYR A 214 -3.93 -5.61 6.91
C TYR A 214 -4.20 -4.91 8.23
N ASP A 215 -4.22 -5.66 9.32
CA ASP A 215 -4.41 -5.13 10.66
C ASP A 215 -3.15 -5.43 11.47
N PHE A 216 -2.47 -4.40 11.98
CA PHE A 216 -1.25 -4.59 12.76
C PHE A 216 -1.63 -5.26 14.10
N PRO A 217 -1.10 -6.45 14.42
CA PRO A 217 -1.48 -7.19 15.63
C PRO A 217 -1.09 -6.45 16.92
N PRO A 218 -1.90 -6.49 18.00
CA PRO A 218 -1.56 -5.97 19.33
C PRO A 218 -0.64 -6.90 20.14
N GLU A 219 0.26 -7.59 19.45
CA GLU A 219 1.23 -8.53 20.03
C GLU A 219 2.65 -8.21 19.52
N GLU A 220 3.64 -8.80 20.18
CA GLU A 220 5.04 -8.72 19.74
C GLU A 220 5.21 -9.25 18.29
N PRO A 221 6.09 -8.66 17.49
CA PRO A 221 6.99 -7.56 17.85
C PRO A 221 6.37 -6.16 17.68
N PHE A 222 5.13 -6.05 17.21
CA PHE A 222 4.53 -4.76 16.84
C PHE A 222 4.22 -3.86 18.04
N THR A 223 4.21 -4.40 19.26
CA THR A 223 4.09 -3.64 20.50
C THR A 223 5.40 -2.99 20.94
N ASP A 224 6.54 -3.43 20.42
CA ASP A 224 7.86 -2.82 20.68
C ASP A 224 7.96 -1.44 19.98
N PRO A 225 8.33 -0.36 20.70
CA PRO A 225 8.56 0.96 20.12
C PRO A 225 9.50 0.95 18.90
N ASP A 226 10.49 0.07 18.88
CA ASP A 226 11.45 -0.06 17.79
C ASP A 226 10.78 -0.56 16.50
N TYR A 227 9.75 -1.40 16.60
CA TYR A 227 8.94 -1.83 15.45
C TYR A 227 7.84 -0.84 15.11
N GLN A 228 7.22 -0.22 16.12
CA GLN A 228 6.13 0.75 15.92
C GLN A 228 6.53 1.93 15.03
N GLN A 229 7.79 2.37 15.09
CA GLN A 229 8.26 3.48 14.26
C GLN A 229 8.16 3.21 12.74
N PHE A 230 8.05 1.94 12.33
CA PHE A 230 7.89 1.53 10.93
C PHE A 230 6.43 1.28 10.53
N ILE A 231 5.49 1.30 11.47
CA ILE A 231 4.05 1.24 11.17
C ILE A 231 3.64 2.59 10.56
N PRO A 232 3.21 2.64 9.29
CA PRO A 232 3.01 3.92 8.60
C PRO A 232 1.59 4.47 8.78
N ASN A 233 0.83 3.93 9.74
CA ASN A 233 -0.56 4.27 9.96
C ASN A 233 -0.77 4.75 11.40
N SER A 234 -1.63 5.76 11.55
CA SER A 234 -2.06 6.26 12.84
C SER A 234 -3.53 6.65 12.77
N PHE A 235 -4.27 6.50 13.87
CA PHE A 235 -5.65 6.97 13.87
C PHE A 235 -5.71 8.50 13.83
N VAL A 236 -6.61 9.06 13.01
CA VAL A 236 -6.89 10.51 13.04
C VAL A 236 -7.36 10.96 14.43
N GLU A 237 -8.05 10.07 15.13
CA GLU A 237 -8.48 10.20 16.50
C GLU A 237 -8.53 8.81 17.12
N MET A 238 -8.03 8.67 18.36
CA MET A 238 -8.03 7.37 19.02
C MET A 238 -9.46 6.80 19.14
N PRO A 239 -9.67 5.52 18.81
CA PRO A 239 -10.98 4.89 18.90
C PRO A 239 -11.54 4.94 20.32
N SER A 240 -12.86 4.99 20.41
CA SER A 240 -13.55 4.93 21.71
C SER A 240 -13.24 3.62 22.46
N ARG A 241 -13.28 3.63 23.80
CA ARG A 241 -13.07 2.39 24.61
C ARG A 241 -14.06 1.28 24.25
N ILE A 242 -15.26 1.64 23.78
CA ILE A 242 -16.28 0.71 23.28
C ILE A 242 -15.84 0.13 21.93
N SER A 243 -15.34 0.96 21.02
CA SER A 243 -14.76 0.49 19.74
C SER A 243 -13.49 -0.34 19.95
N MET A 244 -12.76 -0.12 21.05
CA MET A 244 -11.60 -0.93 21.44
C MET A 244 -11.96 -2.20 22.24
N PHE A 245 -13.21 -2.37 22.67
CA PHE A 245 -13.61 -3.50 23.50
C PHE A 245 -13.54 -4.79 22.67
N GLY A 246 -12.54 -5.63 22.94
CA GLY A 246 -12.21 -6.83 22.14
C GLY A 246 -11.01 -6.71 21.19
N LYS A 247 -10.16 -5.68 21.34
CA LYS A 247 -8.93 -5.36 20.56
C LYS A 247 -8.46 -6.47 19.61
N ARG A 248 -8.57 -6.24 18.28
CA ARG A 248 -7.99 -7.14 17.26
C ARG A 248 -6.85 -6.50 16.44
N ALA A 249 -6.49 -5.24 16.68
CA ALA A 249 -5.40 -4.54 16.00
C ALA A 249 -4.84 -3.35 16.81
N LEU A 250 -3.55 -3.02 16.67
CA LEU A 250 -2.95 -1.74 17.08
C LEU A 250 -3.43 -0.59 16.21
N VAL A 251 -3.43 -0.81 14.90
CA VAL A 251 -3.91 0.13 13.89
C VAL A 251 -4.24 -0.64 12.60
N HIS A 252 -5.10 -0.06 11.77
CA HIS A 252 -5.53 -0.62 10.50
C HIS A 252 -4.67 -0.08 9.36
N GLY A 253 -4.21 -0.97 8.48
CA GLY A 253 -3.37 -0.67 7.33
C GLY A 253 -3.89 -1.24 6.02
N LEU A 254 -3.13 -0.99 4.96
CA LEU A 254 -3.24 -1.66 3.67
C LEU A 254 -1.84 -2.12 3.26
N ALA A 255 -1.71 -3.42 3.02
CA ALA A 255 -0.50 -4.04 2.52
C ALA A 255 -0.66 -4.34 1.03
N PHE A 256 0.39 -4.15 0.23
CA PHE A 256 0.37 -4.36 -1.21
C PHE A 256 1.18 -5.61 -1.55
N ILE A 257 0.54 -6.55 -2.22
CA ILE A 257 1.09 -7.85 -2.57
C ILE A 257 1.27 -7.91 -4.09
N THR A 258 2.40 -8.43 -4.57
CA THR A 258 2.66 -8.64 -5.99
C THR A 258 1.71 -9.69 -6.56
N THR A 259 1.15 -9.41 -7.74
CA THR A 259 0.26 -10.34 -8.48
C THR A 259 0.92 -10.91 -9.73
N ALA A 260 2.22 -10.66 -9.89
CA ALA A 260 3.10 -11.19 -10.92
C ALA A 260 4.53 -11.20 -10.35
N ASP A 261 5.43 -11.91 -11.01
CA ASP A 261 6.86 -11.69 -10.79
C ASP A 261 7.21 -10.28 -11.29
N ILE A 262 7.96 -9.53 -10.48
CA ILE A 262 8.38 -8.16 -10.76
C ILE A 262 9.88 -8.16 -11.04
N GLU A 263 10.25 -7.65 -12.22
CA GLU A 263 11.64 -7.55 -12.65
C GLU A 263 12.31 -6.24 -12.20
N ASP A 264 13.66 -6.22 -12.20
CA ASP A 264 14.45 -5.05 -11.82
C ASP A 264 14.13 -3.83 -12.71
N GLY A 265 13.78 -2.71 -12.09
CA GLY A 265 13.40 -1.48 -12.77
C GLY A 265 11.93 -1.37 -13.17
N GLU A 266 11.12 -2.41 -12.96
CA GLU A 266 9.69 -2.35 -13.28
C GLU A 266 8.92 -1.39 -12.37
N GLU A 267 7.89 -0.76 -12.94
CA GLU A 267 6.95 0.10 -12.21
C GLU A 267 5.79 -0.72 -11.65
N LEU A 268 5.40 -0.40 -10.41
CA LEU A 268 4.24 -1.00 -9.76
C LEU A 268 2.96 -0.29 -10.23
N PHE A 269 1.96 -1.10 -10.54
CA PHE A 269 0.65 -0.65 -11.01
C PHE A 269 -0.48 -1.29 -10.22
N LEU A 270 -1.34 -0.43 -9.68
CA LEU A 270 -2.53 -0.77 -8.91
C LEU A 270 -3.79 -0.55 -9.77
N ASN A 271 -4.66 -1.55 -9.85
CA ASN A 271 -6.01 -1.30 -10.33
C ASN A 271 -6.76 -0.39 -9.32
N TYR A 272 -7.05 0.85 -9.70
CA TYR A 272 -7.68 1.84 -8.84
C TYR A 272 -9.17 1.59 -8.64
N ARG A 273 -9.82 0.84 -9.54
CA ARG A 273 -11.22 0.43 -9.46
C ARG A 273 -12.16 1.59 -9.18
N TYR A 274 -12.12 2.61 -10.04
CA TYR A 274 -12.98 3.77 -9.89
C TYR A 274 -14.45 3.38 -9.93
N ASN A 275 -15.30 4.10 -9.20
CA ASN A 275 -16.74 3.84 -9.20
C ASN A 275 -17.32 4.09 -10.61
N PRO A 276 -17.82 3.05 -11.30
CA PRO A 276 -18.31 3.19 -12.67
C PRO A 276 -19.65 3.93 -12.78
N ASP A 277 -20.33 4.18 -11.64
CA ASP A 277 -21.55 5.01 -11.60
C ASP A 277 -21.24 6.52 -11.63
N ASN A 278 -19.95 6.92 -11.52
CA ASN A 278 -19.49 8.30 -11.60
C ASN A 278 -18.88 8.61 -12.98
N GLU A 279 -18.75 9.90 -13.30
CA GLU A 279 -17.94 10.36 -14.43
C GLU A 279 -16.46 9.98 -14.17
N LEU A 280 -15.87 9.25 -15.12
CA LEU A 280 -14.49 8.78 -15.05
C LEU A 280 -13.56 9.81 -15.71
N PRO A 281 -12.36 10.07 -15.15
CA PRO A 281 -11.40 10.94 -15.80
C PRO A 281 -10.95 10.40 -17.16
N GLU A 282 -10.64 11.28 -18.12
CA GLU A 282 -10.20 10.89 -19.47
C GLU A 282 -8.93 10.02 -19.48
N TRP A 283 -8.06 10.17 -18.48
CA TRP A 283 -6.84 9.38 -18.34
C TRP A 283 -7.09 7.96 -17.81
N TYR A 284 -8.26 7.69 -17.21
CA TYR A 284 -8.55 6.41 -16.56
C TYR A 284 -9.14 5.42 -17.56
N THR A 285 -8.58 4.21 -17.61
CA THR A 285 -9.13 3.08 -18.37
C THR A 285 -9.43 1.95 -17.40
N SER A 286 -10.68 1.46 -17.35
CA SER A 286 -10.98 0.34 -16.46
C SER A 286 -10.25 -0.93 -16.94
N VAL A 287 -9.57 -1.59 -16.01
CA VAL A 287 -8.91 -2.89 -16.24
C VAL A 287 -9.96 -4.00 -16.43
N ASP A 288 -11.05 -3.95 -15.67
CA ASP A 288 -12.16 -4.90 -15.74
C ASP A 288 -13.46 -4.21 -15.28
N ALA A 289 -14.21 -3.68 -16.25
CA ALA A 289 -15.38 -2.85 -15.99
C ALA A 289 -16.54 -3.63 -15.35
N ASP A 290 -16.66 -4.92 -15.64
CA ASP A 290 -17.70 -5.76 -15.05
C ASP A 290 -17.38 -6.08 -13.60
N SER A 291 -16.10 -6.31 -13.31
CA SER A 291 -15.58 -6.51 -11.98
C SER A 291 -15.69 -5.28 -11.09
N ASP A 292 -15.42 -4.10 -11.64
CA ASP A 292 -15.62 -2.82 -10.97
C ASP A 292 -17.11 -2.60 -10.69
N ARG A 293 -18.00 -2.78 -11.67
CA ARG A 293 -19.46 -2.67 -11.46
C ARG A 293 -19.97 -3.62 -10.38
N ALA A 294 -19.50 -4.87 -10.35
CA ALA A 294 -19.91 -5.83 -9.34
C ALA A 294 -19.46 -5.44 -7.92
N MET A 295 -18.32 -4.76 -7.78
CA MET A 295 -17.81 -4.26 -6.50
C MET A 295 -18.64 -3.10 -5.95
N TRP A 296 -19.10 -2.21 -6.83
CA TRP A 296 -19.80 -0.98 -6.44
C TRP A 296 -21.32 -1.14 -6.28
N LYS A 297 -21.89 -2.30 -6.66
CA LYS A 297 -23.28 -2.69 -6.37
C LYS A 297 -23.49 -2.95 -4.88
#